data_AF-A0A1F7IQ45-F1
#
_entry.id   AF-A0A1F7IQ45-F1
#
_cell.length_a   1.000
_cell.length_b   1.000
_cell.length_c   1.000
_cell.angle_alpha   90.00
_cell.angle_beta   90.00
_cell.angle_gamma   90.00
#
_symmetry.space_group_name_H-M   'P 1'
#
loop_
_entity.id
_entity.type
_entity.pdbx_description
1 polymer ?
#
loop_
_entity_poly.entity_id
_entity_poly.type
_entity_poly.pdbx_seq_one_letter_code
_entity_poly.pdbx_strand_id
1 'polypeptide(L)'
;MKIKSRSIILFILFVGFIVNTISNVKAEDIKPEIYGVRINIYNHLLGSGYGTCSVESPCGFELRIWVSGNFTSLDQGDVDFKTAGVSQSVDTAEYDDSRILATGKFDSIFPPMGEYTVAVIDADGNKSDPFPIVNLTDYPKDAPELISPSHNSVIVSTRPTIEWEAFQSDYDANLVDPWSYEINLEFPNINKRFTAFPIQPTETSISYDDPRWSADDTGLPEVLPDLELGNMYHITIHSNHSVAYNVNFEHHRSDIFFRIVDKIVNIDIKPGSYPNCFNNNGKGVIPVAILSNGDFDATQVDPSQVNLNGQKVKVVGKSDKFLASTEDVNTDGSEDIVLQIDDIDNAYQTGSTTATLIGKTNTGLNFGGTDSICIVP
;
A
#
# COMPACT_ATOMS: atom_id res chain seq x y z
N MET A 1 -49.65 -27.42 -72.65
CA MET A 1 -48.63 -26.70 -71.85
C MET A 1 -48.85 -27.01 -70.38
N LYS A 2 -48.16 -28.03 -69.86
CA LYS A 2 -47.92 -28.24 -68.42
C LYS A 2 -46.83 -27.26 -67.99
N ILE A 3 -47.04 -26.49 -66.92
CA ILE A 3 -46.12 -26.29 -65.79
C ILE A 3 -47.02 -26.01 -64.56
N LYS A 4 -47.67 -27.02 -63.98
CA LYS A 4 -47.32 -27.67 -62.69
C LYS A 4 -46.69 -26.74 -61.63
N SER A 5 -47.52 -26.08 -60.83
CA SER A 5 -47.72 -26.30 -59.37
C SER A 5 -46.54 -26.81 -58.50
N ARG A 6 -45.28 -26.40 -58.74
CA ARG A 6 -44.15 -26.79 -57.87
C ARG A 6 -43.41 -25.65 -57.18
N SER A 7 -43.64 -24.39 -57.54
CA SER A 7 -42.84 -23.27 -56.99
C SER A 7 -43.43 -22.61 -55.73
N ILE A 8 -44.73 -22.74 -55.45
CA ILE A 8 -45.36 -22.12 -54.27
C ILE A 8 -45.22 -23.02 -53.02
N ILE A 9 -45.20 -24.33 -53.20
CA ILE A 9 -45.02 -25.30 -52.09
C ILE A 9 -43.57 -25.25 -51.56
N LEU A 10 -42.57 -24.99 -52.41
CA LEU A 10 -41.18 -24.89 -51.97
C LEU A 10 -40.90 -23.60 -51.18
N PHE A 11 -41.59 -22.49 -51.49
CA PHE A 11 -41.44 -21.23 -50.75
C PHE A 11 -42.13 -21.28 -49.38
N ILE A 12 -43.29 -21.94 -49.28
CA ILE A 12 -43.99 -22.16 -48.01
C ILE A 12 -43.26 -23.21 -47.15
N LEU A 13 -42.62 -24.21 -47.74
CA LEU A 13 -41.75 -25.14 -47.01
C LEU A 13 -40.45 -24.48 -46.57
N PHE A 14 -39.83 -23.57 -47.35
CA PHE A 14 -38.60 -22.89 -46.93
C PHE A 14 -38.86 -21.85 -45.84
N VAL A 15 -39.98 -21.11 -45.89
CA VAL A 15 -40.40 -20.21 -44.80
C VAL A 15 -40.90 -21.02 -43.60
N GLY A 16 -41.60 -22.14 -43.81
CA GLY A 16 -42.03 -23.03 -42.74
C GLY A 16 -40.86 -23.74 -42.04
N PHE A 17 -39.79 -24.09 -42.77
CA PHE A 17 -38.57 -24.67 -42.20
C PHE A 17 -37.74 -23.60 -41.49
N ILE A 18 -37.58 -22.40 -42.06
CA ILE A 18 -36.87 -21.29 -41.41
C ILE A 18 -37.63 -20.78 -40.16
N VAL A 19 -38.97 -20.75 -40.17
CA VAL A 19 -39.77 -20.37 -39.00
C VAL A 19 -39.81 -21.48 -37.95
N ASN A 20 -39.79 -22.78 -38.32
CA ASN A 20 -39.64 -23.87 -37.34
C ASN A 20 -38.23 -23.99 -36.74
N THR A 21 -37.19 -23.48 -37.42
CA THR A 21 -35.85 -23.43 -36.84
C THR A 21 -35.67 -22.23 -35.90
N ILE A 22 -36.49 -21.18 -36.02
CA ILE A 22 -36.42 -19.98 -35.17
C ILE A 22 -37.45 -20.00 -34.01
N SER A 23 -38.46 -20.87 -34.05
CA SER A 23 -39.51 -20.96 -33.00
C SER A 23 -39.25 -22.03 -31.92
N ASN A 24 -38.08 -22.66 -31.89
CA ASN A 24 -37.69 -23.61 -30.84
C ASN A 24 -36.56 -23.13 -29.93
N VAL A 25 -36.08 -21.89 -30.07
CA VAL A 25 -35.30 -21.28 -28.99
C VAL A 25 -36.32 -20.79 -27.97
N LYS A 26 -36.62 -21.64 -26.98
CA LYS A 26 -37.38 -21.18 -25.83
C LYS A 26 -36.55 -20.08 -25.15
N ALA A 27 -37.18 -19.08 -24.54
CA ALA A 27 -36.43 -18.01 -23.85
C ALA A 27 -35.45 -18.55 -22.77
N GLU A 28 -35.74 -19.76 -22.28
CA GLU A 28 -34.98 -20.64 -21.37
C GLU A 28 -33.67 -21.23 -21.98
N ASP A 29 -33.37 -20.99 -23.28
CA ASP A 29 -32.13 -21.43 -23.94
C ASP A 29 -31.18 -20.27 -24.35
N ILE A 30 -31.48 -19.03 -23.97
CA ILE A 30 -30.64 -17.87 -24.31
C ILE A 30 -29.51 -17.78 -23.28
N LYS A 31 -28.28 -18.08 -23.72
CA LYS A 31 -27.09 -17.89 -22.89
C LYS A 31 -26.89 -16.42 -22.51
N PRO A 32 -26.40 -16.13 -21.29
CA PRO A 32 -25.91 -14.81 -20.94
C PRO A 32 -24.80 -14.33 -21.89
N GLU A 33 -24.79 -13.03 -22.21
CA GLU A 33 -23.76 -12.41 -23.05
C GLU A 33 -22.96 -11.39 -22.24
N ILE A 34 -21.63 -11.58 -22.20
CA ILE A 34 -20.68 -10.67 -21.54
C ILE A 34 -20.10 -9.74 -22.59
N TYR A 35 -20.24 -8.42 -22.40
CA TYR A 35 -19.64 -7.42 -23.29
C TYR A 35 -18.49 -6.63 -22.64
N GLY A 36 -18.29 -6.77 -21.33
CA GLY A 36 -17.19 -6.11 -20.63
C GLY A 36 -16.87 -6.76 -19.30
N VAL A 37 -15.58 -6.81 -18.97
CA VAL A 37 -15.07 -7.26 -17.68
C VAL A 37 -14.04 -6.26 -17.22
N ARG A 38 -14.05 -5.87 -15.94
CA ARG A 38 -12.96 -5.18 -15.26
C ARG A 38 -12.54 -6.02 -14.06
N ILE A 39 -11.23 -6.20 -13.86
CA ILE A 39 -10.67 -6.83 -12.66
C ILE A 39 -9.82 -5.80 -11.93
N ASN A 40 -10.00 -5.71 -10.61
CA ASN A 40 -9.01 -5.13 -9.73
C ASN A 40 -8.45 -6.23 -8.82
N ILE A 41 -7.12 -6.28 -8.71
CA ILE A 41 -6.39 -7.22 -7.86
C ILE A 41 -5.72 -6.40 -6.76
N TYR A 42 -6.03 -6.73 -5.50
CA TYR A 42 -5.52 -6.04 -4.32
C TYR A 42 -4.72 -7.01 -3.46
N ASN A 43 -3.59 -6.57 -2.90
CA ASN A 43 -3.01 -7.27 -1.77
C ASN A 43 -3.88 -7.06 -0.52
N HIS A 44 -4.07 -8.12 0.27
CA HIS A 44 -4.83 -8.07 1.50
C HIS A 44 -4.09 -8.83 2.61
N LEU A 45 -3.95 -8.21 3.78
CA LEU A 45 -3.37 -8.85 4.96
C LEU A 45 -4.29 -9.97 5.46
N LEU A 46 -3.77 -11.16 5.76
CA LEU A 46 -4.56 -12.21 6.40
C LEU A 46 -4.78 -11.86 7.89
N GLY A 47 -5.63 -10.87 8.17
CA GLY A 47 -5.94 -10.34 9.51
C GLY A 47 -6.44 -8.89 9.49
N SER A 48 -7.13 -8.42 10.53
CA SER A 48 -7.79 -7.09 10.60
C SER A 48 -6.85 -5.92 10.93
N GLY A 49 -5.59 -5.99 10.53
CA GLY A 49 -4.57 -4.96 10.82
C GLY A 49 -4.25 -4.08 9.62
N TYR A 50 -3.70 -2.89 9.88
CA TYR A 50 -2.96 -2.10 8.90
C TYR A 50 -1.49 -2.58 8.91
N GLY A 51 -0.85 -2.75 7.75
CA GLY A 51 0.54 -3.22 7.64
C GLY A 51 0.96 -3.54 6.21
N THR A 52 2.26 -3.68 6.00
CA THR A 52 2.86 -4.13 4.73
C THR A 52 2.81 -5.64 4.63
N CYS A 53 2.61 -6.15 3.42
CA CYS A 53 2.85 -7.55 3.13
C CYS A 53 4.33 -7.86 3.34
N SER A 54 4.63 -8.83 4.20
CA SER A 54 6.00 -9.28 4.47
C SER A 54 6.02 -10.79 4.62
N VAL A 55 7.22 -11.39 4.62
CA VAL A 55 7.40 -12.82 4.91
C VAL A 55 6.83 -13.20 6.28
N GLU A 56 6.74 -12.25 7.21
CA GLU A 56 6.28 -12.43 8.58
C GLU A 56 4.79 -12.08 8.78
N SER A 57 4.18 -11.35 7.84
CA SER A 57 2.74 -11.01 7.82
C SER A 57 2.09 -11.66 6.60
N PRO A 58 1.45 -12.84 6.76
CA PRO A 58 1.01 -13.63 5.62
C PRO A 58 -0.06 -12.86 4.84
N CYS A 59 0.16 -12.75 3.53
CA CYS A 59 -0.70 -12.01 2.63
C CYS A 59 -1.48 -12.94 1.71
N GLY A 60 -2.69 -12.50 1.42
CA GLY A 60 -3.51 -12.99 0.33
C GLY A 60 -3.71 -11.91 -0.71
N PHE A 61 -4.47 -12.23 -1.76
CA PHE A 61 -5.00 -11.21 -2.66
C PHE A 61 -6.53 -11.27 -2.69
N GLU A 62 -7.14 -10.10 -2.86
CA GLU A 62 -8.56 -9.93 -3.13
C GLU A 62 -8.75 -9.58 -4.60
N LEU A 63 -9.65 -10.30 -5.26
CA LEU A 63 -10.11 -9.98 -6.60
C LEU A 63 -11.45 -9.28 -6.51
N ARG A 64 -11.61 -8.18 -7.24
CA ARG A 64 -12.92 -7.57 -7.53
C ARG A 64 -13.14 -7.57 -9.02
N ILE A 65 -14.18 -8.25 -9.46
CA ILE A 65 -14.48 -8.49 -10.87
C ILE A 65 -15.82 -7.84 -11.17
N TRP A 66 -15.82 -6.79 -11.98
CA TRP A 66 -17.04 -6.22 -12.53
C TRP A 66 -17.31 -6.86 -13.89
N VAL A 67 -18.44 -7.56 -13.99
CA VAL A 67 -18.91 -8.14 -15.26
C VAL A 67 -20.10 -7.32 -15.73
N SER A 68 -20.04 -6.86 -16.98
CA SER A 68 -21.13 -6.14 -17.65
C SER A 68 -21.64 -6.99 -18.81
N GLY A 69 -22.95 -7.16 -18.87
CA GLY A 69 -23.58 -8.09 -19.79
C GLY A 69 -25.08 -7.87 -19.91
N ASN A 70 -25.70 -8.64 -20.78
CA ASN A 70 -27.15 -8.76 -20.84
C ASN A 70 -27.55 -10.05 -20.13
N PHE A 71 -28.19 -9.91 -18.98
CA PHE A 71 -28.52 -11.01 -18.09
C PHE A 71 -30.04 -11.08 -17.95
N THR A 72 -30.66 -12.17 -18.38
CA THR A 72 -32.08 -12.43 -18.11
C THR A 72 -32.22 -12.99 -16.70
N SER A 73 -33.01 -12.32 -15.86
CA SER A 73 -33.30 -12.71 -14.46
C SER A 73 -32.04 -13.05 -13.64
N LEU A 74 -31.39 -12.02 -13.12
CA LEU A 74 -30.30 -12.16 -12.15
C LEU A 74 -30.88 -12.56 -10.78
N ASP A 75 -31.23 -13.82 -10.60
CA ASP A 75 -31.22 -14.39 -9.25
C ASP A 75 -29.83 -15.00 -9.03
N GLN A 76 -29.11 -14.43 -8.06
CA GLN A 76 -27.78 -14.79 -7.56
C GLN A 76 -27.33 -16.23 -7.92
N GLY A 77 -26.43 -16.38 -8.89
CA GLY A 77 -26.05 -17.70 -9.40
C GLY A 77 -24.74 -17.72 -10.17
N ASP A 78 -23.64 -17.78 -9.44
CA ASP A 78 -22.38 -18.40 -9.85
C ASP A 78 -21.63 -17.80 -11.06
N VAL A 79 -20.82 -16.78 -10.76
CA VAL A 79 -19.68 -16.40 -11.61
C VAL A 79 -18.63 -17.52 -11.55
N ASP A 80 -18.45 -18.28 -12.65
CA ASP A 80 -17.33 -19.21 -12.78
C ASP A 80 -16.11 -18.42 -13.24
N PHE A 81 -15.29 -18.04 -12.27
CA PHE A 81 -14.03 -17.36 -12.51
C PHE A 81 -12.89 -18.38 -12.50
N LYS A 82 -12.05 -18.35 -13.54
CA LYS A 82 -10.88 -19.23 -13.65
C LYS A 82 -9.59 -18.42 -13.71
N THR A 83 -8.60 -18.87 -12.96
CA THR A 83 -7.24 -18.34 -12.98
C THR A 83 -6.28 -19.46 -13.37
N ALA A 84 -5.44 -19.24 -14.37
CA ALA A 84 -4.53 -20.27 -14.89
C ALA A 84 -5.27 -21.58 -15.25
N GLY A 85 -6.51 -21.48 -15.72
CA GLY A 85 -7.38 -22.61 -16.05
C GLY A 85 -8.06 -23.32 -14.87
N VAL A 86 -7.80 -22.91 -13.62
CA VAL A 86 -8.40 -23.49 -12.40
C VAL A 86 -9.58 -22.62 -11.94
N SER A 87 -10.75 -23.23 -11.71
CA SER A 87 -11.91 -22.52 -11.14
C SER A 87 -11.60 -22.07 -9.71
N GLN A 88 -11.93 -20.81 -9.44
CA GLN A 88 -11.73 -20.14 -8.18
C GLN A 88 -13.07 -19.80 -7.54
N SER A 89 -13.15 -19.95 -6.22
CA SER A 89 -14.33 -19.53 -5.47
C SER A 89 -14.38 -18.01 -5.39
N VAL A 90 -15.49 -17.41 -5.80
CA VAL A 90 -15.76 -15.97 -5.68
C VAL A 90 -17.17 -15.78 -5.12
N ASP A 91 -17.31 -14.91 -4.13
CA ASP A 91 -18.60 -14.47 -3.61
C ASP A 91 -19.19 -13.43 -4.55
N THR A 92 -20.48 -13.51 -4.83
CA THR A 92 -21.17 -12.55 -5.71
C THR A 92 -21.96 -11.55 -4.88
N ALA A 93 -21.75 -10.26 -5.14
CA ALA A 93 -22.50 -9.16 -4.56
C ALA A 93 -23.13 -8.32 -5.69
N GLU A 94 -24.44 -8.12 -5.61
CA GLU A 94 -25.22 -7.47 -6.66
C GLU A 94 -24.93 -5.96 -6.76
N TYR A 95 -25.01 -5.41 -7.98
CA TYR A 95 -24.89 -3.96 -8.20
C TYR A 95 -26.05 -3.37 -9.01
N ASP A 96 -26.55 -4.02 -10.07
CA ASP A 96 -27.85 -3.76 -10.76
C ASP A 96 -28.14 -4.80 -11.89
N ASP A 97 -29.27 -4.62 -12.61
CA ASP A 97 -29.74 -5.45 -13.75
C ASP A 97 -28.73 -5.66 -14.90
N SER A 98 -27.63 -4.91 -14.96
CA SER A 98 -26.64 -4.96 -16.04
C SER A 98 -25.20 -5.20 -15.57
N ARG A 99 -24.97 -5.26 -14.25
CA ARG A 99 -23.63 -5.31 -13.65
C ARG A 99 -23.57 -6.25 -12.44
N ILE A 100 -22.63 -7.18 -12.51
CA ILE A 100 -22.31 -8.10 -11.42
C ILE A 100 -20.95 -7.72 -10.83
N LEU A 101 -20.85 -7.66 -9.50
CA LEU A 101 -19.57 -7.63 -8.79
C LEU A 101 -19.32 -9.00 -8.16
N ALA A 102 -18.23 -9.66 -8.55
CA ALA A 102 -17.73 -10.84 -7.87
C ALA A 102 -16.46 -10.52 -7.10
N THR A 103 -16.38 -11.00 -5.86
CA THR A 103 -15.25 -10.78 -4.96
C THR A 103 -14.71 -12.11 -4.45
N GLY A 104 -13.40 -12.34 -4.57
CA GLY A 104 -12.76 -13.54 -4.02
C GLY A 104 -11.54 -13.18 -3.21
N LYS A 105 -11.35 -13.81 -2.05
CA LYS A 105 -10.13 -13.71 -1.24
C LYS A 105 -9.35 -15.01 -1.32
N PHE A 106 -8.05 -14.92 -1.53
CA PHE A 106 -7.18 -16.07 -1.76
C PHE A 106 -5.99 -16.01 -0.81
N ASP A 107 -5.68 -17.13 -0.15
CA ASP A 107 -4.57 -17.23 0.81
C ASP A 107 -3.18 -17.32 0.15
N SER A 108 -3.09 -17.08 -1.16
CA SER A 108 -1.82 -17.04 -1.89
C SER A 108 -1.28 -15.62 -1.92
N ILE A 109 0.04 -15.48 -1.74
CA ILE A 109 0.72 -14.17 -1.79
C ILE A 109 0.62 -13.54 -3.18
N PHE A 110 0.59 -14.36 -4.23
CA PHE A 110 0.49 -13.91 -5.61
C PHE A 110 -0.63 -14.62 -6.37
N PRO A 111 -1.32 -13.92 -7.30
CA PRO A 111 -2.32 -14.54 -8.17
C PRO A 111 -1.65 -15.47 -9.19
N PRO A 112 -2.18 -16.68 -9.46
CA PRO A 112 -1.45 -17.65 -10.28
C PRO A 112 -1.23 -17.18 -11.73
N MET A 113 -0.03 -17.36 -12.26
CA MET A 113 0.28 -17.02 -13.67
C MET A 113 -0.51 -17.89 -14.65
N GLY A 114 -0.92 -17.32 -15.78
CA GLY A 114 -1.65 -18.00 -16.85
C GLY A 114 -2.92 -17.26 -17.27
N GLU A 115 -3.81 -17.97 -17.98
CA GLU A 115 -5.03 -17.38 -18.54
C GLU A 115 -6.13 -17.17 -17.49
N TYR A 116 -6.73 -15.99 -17.50
CA TYR A 116 -7.83 -15.57 -16.67
C TYR A 116 -9.08 -15.47 -17.53
N THR A 117 -10.14 -16.16 -17.14
CA THR A 117 -11.42 -16.16 -17.87
C THR A 117 -12.57 -16.08 -16.89
N VAL A 118 -13.69 -15.51 -17.34
CA VAL A 118 -14.93 -15.45 -16.56
C VAL A 118 -16.08 -15.95 -17.40
N ALA A 119 -16.97 -16.72 -16.78
CA ALA A 119 -18.26 -17.07 -17.34
C ALA A 119 -19.35 -16.78 -16.29
N VAL A 120 -20.53 -16.43 -16.77
CA VAL A 120 -21.71 -16.22 -15.92
C VAL A 120 -22.66 -17.38 -16.15
N ILE A 121 -23.24 -17.89 -15.07
CA ILE A 121 -24.33 -18.86 -15.08
C ILE A 121 -25.61 -18.07 -14.75
N ASP A 122 -26.71 -18.31 -15.45
CA ASP A 122 -28.00 -17.70 -15.09
C ASP A 122 -28.79 -18.56 -14.08
N ALA A 123 -29.93 -18.05 -13.62
CA ALA A 123 -30.81 -18.75 -12.69
C ALA A 123 -31.35 -20.10 -13.23
N ASP A 124 -31.37 -20.26 -14.55
CA ASP A 124 -31.81 -21.49 -15.23
C ASP A 124 -30.65 -22.49 -15.45
N GLY A 125 -29.42 -22.11 -15.10
CA GLY A 125 -28.22 -22.93 -15.22
C GLY A 125 -27.52 -22.84 -16.58
N ASN A 126 -27.95 -21.93 -17.46
CA ASN A 126 -27.27 -21.69 -18.73
C ASN A 126 -25.98 -20.90 -18.50
N LYS A 127 -24.90 -21.38 -19.10
CA LYS A 127 -23.56 -20.79 -18.95
C LYS A 127 -23.15 -20.03 -20.20
N SER A 128 -22.66 -18.81 -20.01
CA SER A 128 -22.03 -18.03 -21.08
C SER A 128 -20.78 -18.75 -21.61
N ASP A 129 -20.37 -18.40 -22.83
CA ASP A 129 -19.03 -18.78 -23.27
C ASP A 129 -17.99 -18.04 -22.39
N PRO A 130 -16.83 -18.66 -22.07
CA PRO A 130 -15.80 -18.01 -21.26
C PRO A 130 -15.29 -16.75 -21.94
N PHE A 131 -15.39 -15.62 -21.25
CA PHE A 131 -14.83 -14.36 -21.68
C PHE A 131 -13.34 -14.31 -21.28
N PRO A 132 -12.41 -14.20 -22.24
CA PRO A 132 -10.99 -14.05 -21.94
C PRO A 132 -10.71 -12.67 -21.36
N ILE A 133 -9.95 -12.62 -20.26
CA ILE A 133 -9.69 -11.37 -19.54
C ILE A 133 -8.25 -10.93 -19.74
N VAL A 134 -7.29 -11.76 -19.31
CA VAL A 134 -5.85 -11.51 -19.44
C VAL A 134 -5.11 -12.84 -19.40
N ASN A 135 -3.92 -12.89 -20.00
CA ASN A 135 -2.94 -13.94 -19.75
C ASN A 135 -1.82 -13.34 -18.92
N LEU A 136 -1.80 -13.64 -17.61
CA LEU A 136 -0.83 -13.09 -16.68
C LEU A 136 0.50 -13.83 -16.84
N THR A 137 1.50 -13.19 -17.44
CA THR A 137 2.83 -13.76 -17.69
C THR A 137 3.89 -13.26 -16.71
N ASP A 138 3.60 -12.19 -15.97
CA ASP A 138 4.50 -11.61 -14.96
C ASP A 138 3.69 -10.84 -13.90
N TYR A 139 4.31 -10.48 -12.78
CA TYR A 139 3.70 -9.65 -11.74
C TYR A 139 4.03 -8.16 -11.93
N PRO A 140 3.12 -7.25 -11.55
CA PRO A 140 3.40 -5.82 -11.55
C PRO A 140 4.47 -5.43 -10.53
N LYS A 141 5.34 -4.50 -10.92
CA LYS A 141 6.50 -4.00 -10.14
C LYS A 141 6.09 -3.41 -8.78
N ASP A 142 6.98 -3.54 -7.80
CA ASP A 142 6.84 -2.90 -6.50
C ASP A 142 6.84 -1.37 -6.62
N ALA A 143 6.19 -0.69 -5.67
CA ALA A 143 6.35 0.74 -5.47
C ALA A 143 7.83 1.04 -5.12
N PRO A 144 8.38 2.17 -5.57
CA PRO A 144 9.76 2.54 -5.28
C PRO A 144 9.91 2.81 -3.78
N GLU A 145 11.14 2.73 -3.30
CA GLU A 145 11.44 3.13 -1.93
C GLU A 145 11.46 4.65 -1.82
N LEU A 146 10.81 5.17 -0.78
CA LEU A 146 10.87 6.58 -0.41
C LEU A 146 12.27 6.94 0.09
N ILE A 147 12.88 7.96 -0.50
CA ILE A 147 14.17 8.52 -0.12
C ILE A 147 13.99 9.55 0.99
N SER A 148 13.00 10.43 0.84
CA SER A 148 12.77 11.54 1.76
C SER A 148 11.28 11.88 1.86
N PRO A 149 10.74 12.06 3.07
CA PRO A 149 11.33 11.64 4.34
C PRO A 149 11.55 10.12 4.35
N SER A 150 12.54 9.64 5.12
CA SER A 150 12.78 8.20 5.30
C SER A 150 12.05 7.65 6.53
N HIS A 151 11.97 6.33 6.67
CA HIS A 151 11.22 5.68 7.74
C HIS A 151 11.80 6.03 9.12
N ASN A 152 10.92 6.37 10.04
CA ASN A 152 11.22 6.93 11.36
C ASN A 152 12.00 8.25 11.33
N SER A 153 12.22 8.90 10.18
CA SER A 153 12.99 10.15 10.15
C SER A 153 12.32 11.30 10.90
N VAL A 154 13.15 12.27 11.28
CA VAL A 154 12.74 13.56 11.80
C VAL A 154 13.12 14.64 10.79
N ILE A 155 12.19 15.56 10.52
CA ILE A 155 12.41 16.65 9.58
C ILE A 155 12.00 17.99 10.21
N VAL A 156 12.59 19.09 9.72
CA VAL A 156 12.30 20.45 10.20
C VAL A 156 11.37 21.23 9.28
N SER A 157 11.10 20.72 8.07
CA SER A 157 10.22 21.38 7.12
C SER A 157 8.76 21.01 7.41
N THR A 158 7.91 22.02 7.61
CA THR A 158 6.45 21.84 7.68
C THR A 158 5.81 21.61 6.30
N ARG A 159 6.60 21.75 5.23
CA ARG A 159 6.23 21.55 3.82
C ARG A 159 7.36 20.84 3.07
N PRO A 160 7.62 19.56 3.35
CA PRO A 160 8.74 18.85 2.73
C PRO A 160 8.46 18.52 1.26
N THR A 161 9.52 18.50 0.45
CA THR A 161 9.52 17.73 -0.80
C THR A 161 9.58 16.26 -0.43
N ILE A 162 8.68 15.47 -1.02
CA ILE A 162 8.71 14.02 -0.93
C ILE A 162 9.52 13.51 -2.11
N GLU A 163 10.49 12.64 -1.86
CA GLU A 163 11.41 12.08 -2.86
C GLU A 163 11.44 10.56 -2.74
N TRP A 164 11.57 9.86 -3.87
CA TRP A 164 11.66 8.41 -3.96
C TRP A 164 12.69 8.00 -5.00
N GLU A 165 13.15 6.75 -4.93
CA GLU A 165 14.06 6.21 -5.92
C GLU A 165 13.47 6.29 -7.32
N ALA A 166 14.34 6.33 -8.34
CA ALA A 166 13.87 6.08 -9.69
C ALA A 166 13.12 4.75 -9.68
N PHE A 167 11.93 4.73 -10.28
CA PHE A 167 11.17 3.52 -10.43
C PHE A 167 12.01 2.49 -11.20
N GLN A 168 12.60 1.52 -10.50
CA GLN A 168 13.58 0.62 -11.09
C GLN A 168 12.87 -0.33 -12.06
N SER A 169 13.34 -0.37 -13.31
CA SER A 169 12.87 -1.26 -14.36
C SER A 169 13.91 -2.34 -14.64
N ASP A 170 14.10 -3.29 -13.72
CA ASP A 170 15.07 -4.38 -13.88
C ASP A 170 14.52 -5.61 -14.64
N TYR A 171 13.31 -5.52 -15.23
CA TYR A 171 12.64 -6.65 -15.89
C TYR A 171 12.23 -6.34 -17.34
N ASP A 172 12.36 -7.37 -18.19
CA ASP A 172 12.35 -7.35 -19.66
C ASP A 172 11.07 -6.77 -20.29
N ALA A 173 11.25 -6.11 -21.44
CA ALA A 173 10.42 -5.07 -22.04
C ALA A 173 9.10 -5.52 -22.72
N ASN A 174 8.36 -6.47 -22.15
CA ASN A 174 7.07 -6.94 -22.71
C ASN A 174 5.85 -6.72 -21.81
N LEU A 175 5.83 -5.55 -21.15
CA LEU A 175 4.70 -4.84 -20.51
C LEU A 175 4.12 -5.39 -19.20
N VAL A 176 4.52 -4.75 -18.10
CA VAL A 176 3.65 -4.29 -17.00
C VAL A 176 4.25 -3.00 -16.43
N ASP A 177 4.31 -1.93 -17.22
CA ASP A 177 4.71 -0.63 -16.66
C ASP A 177 3.48 0.00 -15.98
N PRO A 178 3.59 0.41 -14.70
CA PRO A 178 2.53 1.19 -14.07
C PRO A 178 2.32 2.46 -14.90
N TRP A 179 1.07 2.69 -15.28
CA TRP A 179 0.72 3.89 -16.05
C TRP A 179 0.73 5.13 -15.16
N SER A 180 0.69 4.93 -13.84
CA SER A 180 0.86 5.98 -12.85
C SER A 180 1.15 5.39 -11.47
N TYR A 181 1.54 6.27 -10.55
CA TYR A 181 1.58 6.01 -9.12
C TYR A 181 0.66 6.99 -8.41
N GLU A 182 0.33 6.63 -7.17
CA GLU A 182 -0.43 7.44 -6.25
C GLU A 182 0.37 7.61 -4.96
N ILE A 183 0.42 8.82 -4.42
CA ILE A 183 1.04 9.09 -3.13
C ILE A 183 -0.04 9.54 -2.17
N ASN A 184 -0.12 8.89 -1.01
CA ASN A 184 -1.04 9.28 0.05
C ASN A 184 -0.28 9.80 1.26
N LEU A 185 -0.72 10.93 1.80
CA LEU A 185 -0.21 11.53 3.04
C LEU A 185 -1.35 11.62 4.07
N GLU A 186 -1.16 11.00 5.22
CA GLU A 186 -2.14 10.93 6.30
C GLU A 186 -1.83 11.93 7.41
N PHE A 187 -2.84 12.73 7.76
CA PHE A 187 -2.80 13.73 8.82
C PHE A 187 -3.55 13.19 10.05
N PRO A 188 -2.84 12.72 11.08
CA PRO A 188 -3.48 12.09 12.24
C PRO A 188 -4.30 13.08 13.08
N ASN A 189 -3.86 14.34 13.14
CA ASN A 189 -4.47 15.42 13.92
C ASN A 189 -5.89 15.78 13.44
N ILE A 190 -6.14 15.65 12.13
CA ILE A 190 -7.44 15.94 11.51
C ILE A 190 -8.12 14.69 10.95
N ASN A 191 -7.53 13.50 11.16
CA ASN A 191 -7.99 12.22 10.64
C ASN A 191 -8.36 12.30 9.13
N LYS A 192 -7.43 12.85 8.34
CA LYS A 192 -7.65 13.12 6.92
C LYS A 192 -6.47 12.59 6.10
N ARG A 193 -6.77 12.04 4.92
CA ARG A 193 -5.77 11.60 3.93
C ARG A 193 -5.82 12.54 2.74
N PHE A 194 -4.65 12.89 2.22
CA PHE A 194 -4.51 13.57 0.96
C PHE A 194 -3.77 12.69 -0.04
N THR A 195 -4.20 12.76 -1.28
CA THR A 195 -3.78 11.90 -2.38
C THR A 195 -3.27 12.77 -3.51
N ALA A 196 -2.06 12.49 -3.99
CA ALA A 196 -1.50 13.07 -5.20
C ALA A 196 -1.49 12.03 -6.33
N PHE A 197 -2.18 12.36 -7.41
CA PHE A 197 -2.36 11.48 -8.56
C PHE A 197 -2.68 12.30 -9.84
N PRO A 198 -2.25 11.86 -11.05
CA PRO A 198 -1.31 10.77 -11.30
C PRO A 198 0.15 11.22 -11.13
N ILE A 199 0.98 10.35 -10.58
CA ILE A 199 2.44 10.48 -10.59
C ILE A 199 3.00 9.68 -11.76
N GLN A 200 3.81 10.30 -12.60
CA GLN A 200 4.39 9.65 -13.78
C GLN A 200 5.59 8.77 -13.40
N PRO A 201 5.84 7.66 -14.11
CA PRO A 201 7.00 6.78 -13.85
C PRO A 201 8.38 7.42 -14.02
N THR A 202 8.46 8.63 -14.55
CA THR A 202 9.71 9.39 -14.68
C THR A 202 9.93 10.38 -13.53
N GLU A 203 8.91 10.63 -12.70
CA GLU A 203 9.02 11.54 -11.56
C GLU A 203 9.69 10.82 -10.39
N THR A 204 10.52 11.54 -9.63
CA THR A 204 11.18 11.02 -8.42
C THR A 204 10.94 11.90 -7.20
N SER A 205 10.05 12.88 -7.33
CA SER A 205 9.69 13.78 -6.25
C SER A 205 8.35 14.46 -6.51
N ILE A 206 7.70 14.88 -5.42
CA ILE A 206 6.55 15.79 -5.45
C ILE A 206 6.72 16.86 -4.37
N SER A 207 6.41 18.10 -4.71
CA SER A 207 6.39 19.20 -3.75
C SER A 207 5.14 19.13 -2.87
N TYR A 208 5.26 19.60 -1.63
CA TYR A 208 4.12 19.76 -0.73
C TYR A 208 3.02 20.66 -1.30
N ASP A 209 3.42 21.69 -2.05
CA ASP A 209 2.49 22.66 -2.65
C ASP A 209 2.04 22.26 -4.08
N ASP A 210 2.29 21.00 -4.50
CA ASP A 210 1.90 20.52 -5.83
C ASP A 210 0.36 20.52 -5.99
N PRO A 211 -0.18 21.04 -7.11
CA PRO A 211 -1.63 21.13 -7.30
C PRO A 211 -2.34 19.79 -7.46
N ARG A 212 -1.61 18.67 -7.55
CA ARG A 212 -2.19 17.31 -7.63
C ARG A 212 -2.72 16.78 -6.30
N TRP A 213 -2.38 17.41 -5.17
CA TRP A 213 -2.92 17.00 -3.87
C TRP A 213 -4.44 17.23 -3.81
N SER A 214 -5.16 16.21 -3.37
CA SER A 214 -6.62 16.21 -3.19
C SER A 214 -7.00 15.41 -1.95
N ALA A 215 -8.10 15.75 -1.29
CA ALA A 215 -8.49 15.17 0.00
C ALA A 215 -9.41 13.94 -0.09
N ASP A 216 -9.86 13.61 -1.30
CA ASP A 216 -10.93 12.66 -1.56
C ASP A 216 -10.83 12.13 -3.00
N ASP A 217 -11.61 11.09 -3.30
CA ASP A 217 -11.75 10.54 -4.66
C ASP A 217 -12.44 11.54 -5.62
N THR A 218 -12.73 12.79 -5.21
CA THR A 218 -13.32 13.79 -6.10
C THR A 218 -12.30 14.37 -7.07
N GLY A 219 -11.00 14.23 -6.77
CA GLY A 219 -9.91 14.72 -7.61
C GLY A 219 -9.82 16.24 -7.70
N LEU A 220 -10.50 16.98 -6.80
CA LEU A 220 -10.39 18.43 -6.73
C LEU A 220 -9.13 18.83 -5.96
N PRO A 221 -8.31 19.75 -6.49
CA PRO A 221 -7.13 20.23 -5.80
C PRO A 221 -7.47 20.83 -4.43
N GLU A 222 -6.83 20.34 -3.38
CA GLU A 222 -6.90 20.89 -2.04
C GLU A 222 -5.48 21.20 -1.53
N VAL A 223 -5.33 22.37 -0.91
CA VAL A 223 -4.06 22.77 -0.31
C VAL A 223 -3.85 21.94 0.96
N LEU A 224 -2.70 21.28 1.04
CA LEU A 224 -2.30 20.56 2.26
C LEU A 224 -2.21 21.53 3.45
N PRO A 225 -2.77 21.19 4.63
CA PRO A 225 -2.51 21.95 5.85
C PRO A 225 -1.03 21.82 6.23
N ASP A 226 -0.45 22.78 6.92
CA ASP A 226 0.94 22.67 7.36
C ASP A 226 1.13 21.47 8.30
N LEU A 227 2.27 20.78 8.17
CA LEU A 227 2.63 19.74 9.14
C LEU A 227 2.94 20.38 10.50
N GLU A 228 2.46 19.75 11.55
CA GLU A 228 2.54 20.22 12.94
C GLU A 228 3.64 19.48 13.70
N LEU A 229 4.31 20.22 14.59
CA LEU A 229 5.38 19.72 15.44
C LEU A 229 4.93 18.57 16.35
N GLY A 230 5.79 17.56 16.48
CA GLY A 230 5.58 16.41 17.36
C GLY A 230 4.64 15.33 16.79
N ASN A 231 3.85 15.64 15.76
CA ASN A 231 2.97 14.67 15.11
C ASN A 231 3.79 13.66 14.29
N MET A 232 3.29 12.42 14.25
CA MET A 232 3.80 11.35 13.40
C MET A 232 2.93 11.28 12.16
N TYR A 233 3.51 11.63 11.02
CA TYR A 233 2.85 11.54 9.73
C TYR A 233 3.15 10.20 9.09
N HIS A 234 2.20 9.74 8.29
CA HIS A 234 2.30 8.49 7.55
C HIS A 234 2.13 8.80 6.07
N ILE A 235 3.10 8.38 5.25
CA ILE A 235 3.07 8.52 3.81
C ILE A 235 3.18 7.14 3.16
N THR A 236 2.39 6.94 2.11
CA THR A 236 2.39 5.70 1.34
C THR A 236 2.52 5.98 -0.15
N ILE A 237 3.36 5.22 -0.85
CA ILE A 237 3.36 5.17 -2.32
C ILE A 237 2.68 3.90 -2.78
N HIS A 238 1.69 4.04 -3.66
CA HIS A 238 0.94 2.97 -4.29
C HIS A 238 1.29 2.95 -5.79
N SER A 239 1.50 1.76 -6.33
CA SER A 239 1.69 1.58 -7.76
C SER A 239 0.40 1.16 -8.45
N ASN A 240 -0.02 1.93 -9.47
CA ASN A 240 -1.21 1.64 -10.26
C ASN A 240 -0.80 0.99 -11.58
N HIS A 241 -1.06 -0.30 -11.70
CA HIS A 241 -0.69 -1.07 -12.88
C HIS A 241 -1.90 -1.40 -13.73
N SER A 242 -1.74 -1.33 -15.04
CA SER A 242 -2.70 -1.85 -16.02
C SER A 242 -1.99 -2.85 -16.91
N VAL A 243 -2.12 -4.14 -16.61
CA VAL A 243 -1.54 -5.22 -17.45
C VAL A 243 -2.32 -5.42 -18.76
N ALA A 244 -3.58 -4.96 -18.80
CA ALA A 244 -4.49 -5.02 -19.95
C ALA A 244 -5.56 -3.93 -19.79
N TYR A 245 -6.33 -3.62 -20.86
CA TYR A 245 -7.34 -2.53 -20.92
C TYR A 245 -8.37 -2.54 -19.77
N ASN A 246 -8.41 -3.60 -18.97
CA ASN A 246 -9.42 -3.85 -17.95
C ASN A 246 -8.91 -4.55 -16.68
N VAL A 247 -7.60 -4.76 -16.52
CA VAL A 247 -7.05 -5.43 -15.33
C VAL A 247 -6.13 -4.47 -14.62
N ASN A 248 -6.58 -3.99 -13.46
CA ASN A 248 -5.81 -3.14 -12.58
C ASN A 248 -5.19 -3.97 -11.47
N PHE A 249 -3.90 -3.79 -11.23
CA PHE A 249 -3.29 -4.25 -9.98
C PHE A 249 -2.99 -3.05 -9.11
N GLU A 250 -3.44 -3.13 -7.87
CA GLU A 250 -2.95 -2.28 -6.79
C GLU A 250 -1.95 -3.12 -5.99
N HIS A 251 -0.67 -2.87 -6.24
CA HIS A 251 0.42 -3.69 -5.70
C HIS A 251 1.46 -2.81 -4.98
N HIS A 252 2.00 -3.32 -3.87
CA HIS A 252 3.06 -2.74 -3.05
C HIS A 252 2.85 -1.34 -2.50
N ARG A 253 2.89 -1.29 -1.18
CA ARG A 253 2.87 -0.07 -0.38
C ARG A 253 4.26 0.10 0.23
N SER A 254 4.88 1.25 -0.03
CA SER A 254 5.99 1.71 0.81
C SER A 254 5.38 2.57 1.90
N ASP A 255 5.46 2.15 3.17
CA ASP A 255 4.93 2.87 4.33
C ASP A 255 6.06 3.57 5.07
N ILE A 256 5.99 4.89 5.16
CA ILE A 256 6.97 5.71 5.88
C ILE A 256 6.28 6.51 6.96
N PHE A 257 6.78 6.34 8.20
CA PHE A 257 6.44 7.22 9.31
C PHE A 257 7.54 8.26 9.49
N PHE A 258 7.17 9.52 9.66
CA PHE A 258 8.13 10.58 9.97
C PHE A 258 7.53 11.59 10.93
N ARG A 259 8.38 12.37 11.59
CA ARG A 259 7.97 13.40 12.57
C ARG A 259 8.52 14.76 12.24
N ILE A 260 7.76 15.80 12.59
CA ILE A 260 8.23 17.19 12.51
C ILE A 260 8.81 17.62 13.84
N VAL A 261 10.01 18.18 13.80
CA VAL A 261 10.72 18.74 14.97
C VAL A 261 11.18 20.16 14.66
N ASP A 262 11.47 20.96 15.69
CA ASP A 262 12.03 22.30 15.49
C ASP A 262 13.49 22.21 15.04
N LYS A 263 14.19 21.17 15.48
CA LYS A 263 15.62 21.03 15.26
C LYS A 263 16.08 19.58 15.10
N ILE A 264 16.92 19.35 14.08
CA ILE A 264 17.71 18.13 13.97
C ILE A 264 19.00 18.30 14.77
N VAL A 265 19.33 17.29 15.57
CA VAL A 265 20.54 17.22 16.39
C VAL A 265 21.31 15.94 16.09
N ASN A 266 22.61 15.96 16.35
CA ASN A 266 23.44 14.77 16.24
C ASN A 266 23.26 13.93 17.50
N ILE A 267 23.09 12.64 17.31
CA ILE A 267 23.08 11.65 18.40
C ILE A 267 24.11 10.57 18.09
N ASP A 268 24.59 9.91 19.14
CA ASP A 268 25.45 8.74 19.05
C ASP A 268 24.88 7.63 19.94
N ILE A 269 24.38 6.57 19.31
CA ILE A 269 23.85 5.40 19.98
C ILE A 269 25.02 4.48 20.29
N LYS A 270 25.15 4.11 21.56
CA LYS A 270 26.29 3.33 22.06
C LYS A 270 27.63 4.04 21.83
N PRO A 271 27.81 5.23 22.43
CA PRO A 271 29.00 6.05 22.21
C PRO A 271 30.28 5.28 22.53
N GLY A 272 31.29 5.48 21.68
CA GLY A 272 32.60 4.79 21.76
C GLY A 272 32.63 3.40 21.10
N SER A 273 31.57 2.97 20.41
CA SER A 273 31.52 1.74 19.62
C SER A 273 31.06 2.06 18.21
N TYR A 274 31.60 1.38 17.19
CA TYR A 274 31.00 1.30 15.86
C TYR A 274 31.34 -0.07 15.24
N PRO A 275 30.36 -0.81 14.67
CA PRO A 275 28.95 -0.44 14.55
C PRO A 275 28.20 -0.53 15.89
N ASN A 276 27.04 0.13 15.96
CA ASN A 276 26.26 0.32 17.18
C ASN A 276 25.39 -0.91 17.44
N CYS A 277 26.01 -2.10 17.52
CA CYS A 277 25.27 -3.34 17.69
C CYS A 277 24.90 -3.58 19.16
N PHE A 278 23.65 -3.99 19.38
CA PHE A 278 23.11 -4.43 20.66
C PHE A 278 22.04 -5.52 20.48
N ASN A 279 21.81 -6.26 21.54
CA ASN A 279 20.74 -7.26 21.61
C ASN A 279 19.48 -6.60 22.18
N ASN A 280 18.41 -6.54 21.40
CA ASN A 280 17.13 -5.96 21.79
C ASN A 280 16.22 -7.03 22.40
N ASN A 281 16.55 -7.47 23.62
CA ASN A 281 15.86 -8.56 24.32
C ASN A 281 15.11 -8.09 25.57
N GLY A 282 15.00 -6.78 25.76
CA GLY A 282 14.36 -6.15 26.91
C GLY A 282 15.15 -6.26 28.21
N LYS A 283 16.42 -6.67 28.17
CA LYS A 283 17.24 -6.92 29.37
C LYS A 283 18.49 -6.04 29.36
N GLY A 284 18.28 -4.73 29.48
CA GLY A 284 19.41 -3.83 29.60
C GLY A 284 19.04 -2.36 29.51
N VAL A 285 20.01 -1.62 29.01
CA VAL A 285 19.86 -0.22 28.60
C VAL A 285 20.62 0.00 27.32
N ILE A 286 20.14 0.94 26.51
CA ILE A 286 20.80 1.45 25.32
C ILE A 286 21.35 2.83 25.67
N PRO A 287 22.67 2.99 25.85
CA PRO A 287 23.26 4.31 26.07
C PRO A 287 23.15 5.14 24.78
N VAL A 288 22.70 6.38 24.89
CA VAL A 288 22.61 7.33 23.76
C VAL A 288 23.15 8.68 24.21
N ALA A 289 24.12 9.21 23.47
CA ALA A 289 24.57 10.59 23.61
C ALA A 289 23.76 11.50 22.68
N ILE A 290 23.30 12.64 23.20
CA ILE A 290 22.80 13.75 22.39
C ILE A 290 23.86 14.83 22.45
N LEU A 291 24.40 15.19 21.29
CA LEU A 291 25.58 16.05 21.22
C LEU A 291 25.20 17.52 21.20
N SER A 292 25.89 18.31 22.02
CA SER A 292 25.86 19.76 21.94
C SER A 292 26.56 20.23 20.66
N ASN A 293 26.16 21.40 20.19
CA ASN A 293 26.86 22.13 19.14
C ASN A 293 26.61 23.63 19.27
N GLY A 294 27.20 24.43 18.38
CA GLY A 294 27.09 25.90 18.44
C GLY A 294 25.66 26.45 18.49
N ASP A 295 24.67 25.68 18.03
CA ASP A 295 23.28 26.10 17.98
C ASP A 295 22.35 25.24 18.89
N PHE A 296 22.87 24.24 19.60
CA PHE A 296 22.08 23.34 20.46
C PHE A 296 22.86 22.97 21.73
N ASP A 297 22.27 23.29 22.89
CA ASP A 297 22.81 22.93 24.20
C ASP A 297 22.09 21.67 24.72
N ALA A 298 22.78 20.53 24.65
CA ALA A 298 22.24 19.24 25.07
C ALA A 298 22.03 19.15 26.59
N THR A 299 22.67 20.00 27.39
CA THR A 299 22.45 20.05 28.84
C THR A 299 21.06 20.57 29.20
N GLN A 300 20.37 21.23 28.26
CA GLN A 300 19.00 21.70 28.41
C GLN A 300 17.94 20.66 28.04
N VAL A 301 18.32 19.46 27.63
CA VAL A 301 17.38 18.37 27.32
C VAL A 301 16.60 17.98 28.58
N ASP A 302 15.28 17.79 28.43
CA ASP A 302 14.44 17.19 29.46
C ASP A 302 14.42 15.66 29.25
N PRO A 303 15.08 14.85 30.10
CA PRO A 303 15.12 13.40 29.93
C PRO A 303 13.75 12.73 29.99
N SER A 304 12.74 13.37 30.61
CA SER A 304 11.38 12.84 30.67
C SER A 304 10.65 12.85 29.32
N GLN A 305 11.10 13.72 28.41
CA GLN A 305 10.52 13.91 27.09
C GLN A 305 11.34 13.21 25.99
N VAL A 306 12.46 12.57 26.33
CA VAL A 306 13.29 11.85 25.36
C VAL A 306 12.74 10.45 25.12
N ASN A 307 12.69 10.09 23.83
CA ASN A 307 12.21 8.81 23.37
C ASN A 307 13.05 8.30 22.19
N LEU A 308 13.50 7.04 22.25
CA LEU A 308 14.24 6.36 21.18
C LEU A 308 13.40 5.21 20.62
N ASN A 309 12.85 5.36 19.41
CA ASN A 309 11.93 4.38 18.79
C ASN A 309 10.82 3.87 19.75
N GLY A 310 10.17 4.77 20.48
CA GLY A 310 9.14 4.41 21.46
C GLY A 310 9.67 4.14 22.87
N GLN A 311 10.98 3.95 23.06
CA GLN A 311 11.59 3.60 24.34
C GLN A 311 11.96 4.83 25.17
N LYS A 312 11.81 4.74 26.49
CA LYS A 312 11.98 5.88 27.42
C LYS A 312 13.33 5.84 28.13
N VAL A 313 13.78 7.00 28.60
CA VAL A 313 14.94 7.07 29.51
C VAL A 313 14.64 6.30 30.79
N LYS A 314 15.57 5.44 31.19
CA LYS A 314 15.46 4.64 32.40
C LYS A 314 15.39 5.51 33.63
N VAL A 315 14.55 5.11 34.57
CA VAL A 315 14.43 5.73 35.90
C VAL A 315 15.05 4.79 36.95
N VAL A 316 15.92 5.32 37.80
CA VAL A 316 16.60 4.54 38.85
C VAL A 316 16.23 5.01 40.26
N GLY A 317 16.11 4.04 41.17
CA GLY A 317 15.86 4.28 42.59
C GLY A 317 14.41 4.65 42.94
N LYS A 318 14.18 5.05 44.19
CA LYS A 318 12.85 5.46 44.71
C LYS A 318 12.51 6.93 44.49
N SER A 319 13.41 7.68 43.85
CA SER A 319 13.35 9.14 43.73
C SER A 319 13.04 9.61 42.30
N ASP A 320 12.50 8.74 41.45
CA ASP A 320 12.14 9.02 40.06
C ASP A 320 13.23 9.75 39.26
N LYS A 321 14.51 9.42 39.52
CA LYS A 321 15.64 10.07 38.87
C LYS A 321 15.94 9.36 37.56
N PHE A 322 15.91 10.11 36.45
CA PHE A 322 16.36 9.62 35.15
C PHE A 322 17.85 9.28 35.18
N LEU A 323 18.21 8.16 34.54
CA LEU A 323 19.58 7.70 34.41
C LEU A 323 20.25 8.46 33.24
N ALA A 324 20.71 9.65 33.59
CA ALA A 324 21.35 10.61 32.70
C ALA A 324 22.64 11.15 33.33
N SER A 325 23.63 11.47 32.49
CA SER A 325 24.88 12.14 32.86
C SER A 325 25.26 13.16 31.81
N THR A 326 26.09 14.15 32.18
CA THR A 326 26.71 15.07 31.23
C THR A 326 28.20 14.77 31.13
N GLU A 327 28.70 14.72 29.90
CA GLU A 327 30.12 14.54 29.58
C GLU A 327 30.39 15.03 28.15
N ASP A 328 31.63 15.41 27.84
CA ASP A 328 32.06 15.76 26.48
C ASP A 328 32.41 14.46 25.73
N VAL A 329 31.43 13.89 25.02
CA VAL A 329 31.52 12.55 24.40
C VAL A 329 32.40 12.58 23.16
N ASN A 330 32.30 13.66 22.37
CA ASN A 330 33.01 13.81 21.10
C ASN A 330 34.35 14.57 21.24
N THR A 331 34.68 15.07 22.43
CA THR A 331 35.91 15.85 22.74
C THR A 331 35.97 17.22 22.04
N ASP A 332 34.81 17.85 21.80
CA ASP A 332 34.74 19.17 21.15
C ASP A 332 34.76 20.36 22.13
N GLY A 333 34.77 20.08 23.44
CA GLY A 333 34.80 21.08 24.50
C GLY A 333 33.42 21.56 24.96
N SER A 334 32.33 21.01 24.42
CA SER A 334 30.95 21.23 24.86
C SER A 334 30.47 20.03 25.69
N GLU A 335 29.68 20.26 26.74
CA GLU A 335 29.06 19.15 27.47
C GLU A 335 27.88 18.57 26.69
N ASP A 336 27.91 17.25 26.46
CA ASP A 336 26.80 16.48 25.90
C ASP A 336 25.94 15.90 27.03
N ILE A 337 24.79 15.33 26.68
CA ILE A 337 24.00 14.50 27.61
C ILE A 337 24.01 13.05 27.15
N VAL A 338 24.34 12.14 28.07
CA VAL A 338 24.27 10.70 27.86
C VAL A 338 23.11 10.13 28.66
N LEU A 339 22.21 9.47 27.96
CA LEU A 339 20.98 8.91 28.48
C LEU A 339 21.04 7.39 28.40
N GLN A 340 20.58 6.72 29.45
CA GLN A 340 20.40 5.26 29.44
C GLN A 340 18.94 4.98 29.13
N ILE A 341 18.65 4.56 27.90
CA ILE A 341 17.29 4.22 27.45
C ILE A 341 16.97 2.80 27.92
N ASP A 342 15.77 2.57 28.47
CA ASP A 342 15.32 1.21 28.78
C ASP A 342 15.16 0.42 27.48
N ASP A 343 15.84 -0.73 27.41
CA ASP A 343 15.67 -1.69 26.33
C ASP A 343 14.30 -2.37 26.47
N ILE A 344 13.48 -2.31 25.43
CA ILE A 344 12.18 -2.99 25.35
C ILE A 344 12.28 -4.09 24.31
N ASP A 345 11.95 -5.31 24.72
CA ASP A 345 11.98 -6.50 23.86
C ASP A 345 11.13 -6.29 22.59
N ASN A 346 11.69 -6.61 21.43
CA ASN A 346 11.07 -6.43 20.10
C ASN A 346 10.72 -4.97 19.73
N ALA A 347 11.36 -3.97 20.34
CA ALA A 347 11.26 -2.58 19.88
C ALA A 347 11.93 -2.37 18.51
N TYR A 348 12.89 -3.22 18.15
CA TYR A 348 13.55 -3.24 16.84
C TYR A 348 13.36 -4.60 16.18
N GLN A 349 13.05 -4.58 14.89
CA GLN A 349 12.98 -5.80 14.08
C GLN A 349 14.37 -6.24 13.63
N THR A 350 14.52 -7.54 13.35
CA THR A 350 15.74 -8.07 12.73
C THR A 350 16.01 -7.35 11.41
N GLY A 351 17.23 -6.84 11.23
CA GLY A 351 17.59 -6.05 10.05
C GLY A 351 17.36 -4.55 10.18
N SER A 352 16.81 -4.06 11.31
CA SER A 352 16.77 -2.61 11.58
C SER A 352 18.18 -2.01 11.53
N THR A 353 18.34 -0.96 10.72
CA THR A 353 19.64 -0.29 10.47
C THR A 353 19.73 1.11 11.06
N THR A 354 18.61 1.71 11.45
CA THR A 354 18.53 3.09 11.95
C THR A 354 17.59 3.16 13.14
N ALA A 355 17.99 3.94 14.14
CA ALA A 355 17.14 4.34 15.25
C ALA A 355 16.95 5.87 15.27
N THR A 356 15.82 6.29 15.82
CA THR A 356 15.38 7.69 15.85
C THR A 356 15.09 8.10 17.27
N LEU A 357 15.72 9.19 17.68
CA LEU A 357 15.47 9.87 18.93
C LEU A 357 14.62 11.11 18.67
N ILE A 358 13.59 11.31 19.49
CA ILE A 358 12.88 12.58 19.64
C ILE A 358 12.97 13.05 21.08
N GLY A 359 12.90 14.36 21.28
CA GLY A 359 12.94 14.93 22.60
C GLY A 359 12.46 16.37 22.66
N LYS A 360 12.48 16.90 23.87
CA LYS A 360 12.16 18.30 24.15
C LYS A 360 13.16 18.87 25.14
N THR A 361 13.56 20.12 24.95
CA THR A 361 14.36 20.84 25.94
C THR A 361 13.47 21.37 27.07
N ASN A 362 14.08 21.74 28.20
CA ASN A 362 13.42 22.42 29.32
C ASN A 362 12.79 23.77 28.90
N THR A 363 13.26 24.37 27.80
CA THR A 363 12.71 25.60 27.21
C THR A 363 11.57 25.34 26.22
N GLY A 364 11.30 24.08 25.90
CA GLY A 364 10.19 23.65 25.07
C GLY A 364 10.51 23.46 23.58
N LEU A 365 11.79 23.50 23.19
CA LEU A 365 12.23 23.21 21.82
C LEU A 365 12.11 21.71 21.53
N ASN A 366 11.35 21.32 20.51
CA ASN A 366 11.28 19.93 20.07
C ASN A 366 12.47 19.62 19.17
N PHE A 367 13.15 18.52 19.42
CA PHE A 367 14.28 18.11 18.61
C PHE A 367 14.19 16.63 18.26
N GLY A 368 14.98 16.23 17.28
CA GLY A 368 15.20 14.82 16.99
C GLY A 368 16.52 14.56 16.30
N GLY A 369 16.91 13.30 16.26
CA GLY A 369 18.11 12.84 15.57
C GLY A 369 18.00 11.38 15.21
N THR A 370 18.86 10.93 14.32
CA THR A 370 18.94 9.53 13.91
C THR A 370 20.38 9.06 13.96
N ASP A 371 20.57 7.78 14.25
CA ASP A 371 21.86 7.12 14.16
C ASP A 371 21.70 5.67 13.71
N SER A 372 22.76 5.13 13.13
CA SER A 372 22.85 3.75 12.66
C SER A 372 22.87 2.76 13.82
N ILE A 373 22.28 1.59 13.61
CA ILE A 373 22.23 0.47 14.56
C ILE A 373 22.38 -0.87 13.84
N CYS A 374 22.64 -1.93 14.59
CA CYS A 374 22.56 -3.31 14.12
C CYS A 374 22.04 -4.22 15.23
N ILE A 375 20.99 -4.98 14.95
CA ILE A 375 20.42 -5.90 15.93
C ILE A 375 21.16 -7.24 15.88
N VAL A 376 21.63 -7.71 17.04
CA VAL A 376 22.30 -9.00 17.20
C VAL A 376 21.55 -9.91 18.19
N PRO A 377 21.59 -11.25 18.03
CA PRO A 377 20.84 -12.19 18.88
C PRO A 377 21.22 -12.22 20.37
#